data_AF-A0A967BJR5-F1
#
_entry.id   AF-A0A967BJR5-F1
#
_cell.length_a   1.000
_cell.length_b   1.000
_cell.length_c   1.000
_cell.angle_alpha   90.00
_cell.angle_beta   90.00
_cell.angle_gamma   90.00
#
_symmetry.space_group_name_H-M   'P 1'
#
loop_
_entity.id
_entity.type
_entity.pdbx_description
1 polymer ?
#
loop_
_entity_poly.entity_id
_entity_poly.type
_entity_poly.pdbx_seq_one_letter_code
_entity_poly.pdbx_strand_id
1 'polypeptide(L)' 'MKVTALIPEELISEVKELTQGKNITESLIKALSEWVDIKRIEELNLQVADKPLEFKSGFDAESARETNRT' A
#
# COMPACT_ATOMS: atom_id res chain seq x y z
N MET A 1 -20.10 15.09 -2.83
CA MET A 1 -20.04 15.41 -4.28
C MET A 1 -20.73 14.29 -5.04
N LYS A 2 -21.60 14.58 -6.02
CA LYS A 2 -22.24 13.55 -6.85
C LYS A 2 -21.39 13.35 -8.11
N VAL A 3 -21.00 12.10 -8.38
CA VAL A 3 -20.21 11.72 -9.55
C VAL A 3 -21.02 10.72 -10.37
N THR A 4 -20.90 10.78 -11.70
CA THR A 4 -21.56 9.86 -12.63
C THR A 4 -20.51 9.29 -13.57
N ALA A 5 -20.48 7.96 -13.71
CA ALA A 5 -19.54 7.23 -14.53
C ALA A 5 -20.25 6.04 -15.18
N LEU A 6 -19.77 5.64 -16.36
CA LEU A 6 -20.21 4.42 -17.04
C LEU A 6 -19.23 3.31 -16.66
N ILE A 7 -19.73 2.25 -16.03
CA ILE A 7 -18.93 1.14 -15.52
C ILE A 7 -19.65 -0.17 -15.88
N PRO A 8 -18.94 -1.22 -16.35
CA PRO A 8 -19.53 -2.54 -16.57
C PRO A 8 -20.18 -3.11 -15.31
N GLU A 9 -21.33 -3.76 -15.47
CA GLU A 9 -22.11 -4.30 -14.35
C GLU A 9 -21.43 -5.51 -13.71
N GLU A 10 -20.72 -6.29 -14.52
CA GLU A 10 -19.93 -7.44 -14.08
C GLU A 10 -18.83 -6.99 -13.12
N LEU A 11 -18.12 -5.92 -13.46
CA LEU A 11 -17.07 -5.33 -12.61
C LEU A 11 -17.64 -4.81 -11.30
N ILE A 12 -18.79 -4.14 -11.32
CA ILE A 12 -19.43 -3.66 -10.08
C ILE A 12 -19.82 -4.84 -9.18
N SER A 13 -20.28 -5.95 -9.77
CA SER A 13 -20.66 -7.15 -9.03
C SER A 13 -19.44 -7.77 -8.34
N GLU A 14 -18.34 -7.97 -9.07
CA GLU A 14 -17.08 -8.48 -8.52
C GLU A 14 -16.53 -7.58 -7.41
N VAL A 15 -16.47 -6.26 -7.64
CA VAL A 15 -15.99 -5.30 -6.64
C VAL A 15 -16.83 -5.36 -5.37
N LYS A 16 -18.16 -5.47 -5.50
CA LYS A 16 -19.06 -5.58 -4.34
C LYS A 16 -18.82 -6.87 -3.56
N GLU A 17 -18.62 -7.99 -4.24
CA GLU A 17 -18.30 -9.27 -3.61
C GLU A 17 -16.96 -9.24 -2.87
N LEU A 18 -15.91 -8.72 -3.52
CA LEU A 18 -14.55 -8.64 -2.96
C LEU A 18 -14.45 -7.69 -1.76
N THR A 19 -15.09 -6.53 -1.86
CA THR A 19 -15.00 -5.50 -0.83
C THR A 19 -15.91 -5.76 0.37
N GLN A 20 -16.95 -6.58 0.17
CA GLN A 20 -18.04 -6.85 1.13
C GLN A 20 -18.75 -5.57 1.62
N GLY A 21 -18.79 -4.54 0.76
CA GLY A 21 -19.41 -3.25 1.09
C GLY A 21 -20.93 -3.36 1.20
N LYS A 22 -21.54 -2.53 2.05
CA LYS A 22 -23.01 -2.54 2.25
C LYS A 22 -23.75 -2.04 1.02
N ASN A 23 -23.11 -1.18 0.23
CA ASN A 23 -23.63 -0.63 -1.02
C ASN A 23 -22.50 -0.43 -2.06
N ILE A 24 -22.89 -0.12 -3.29
CA ILE A 24 -21.97 0.09 -4.41
C ILE A 24 -20.99 1.24 -4.12
N THR A 25 -21.47 2.34 -3.54
CA THR A 25 -20.63 3.50 -3.23
C THR A 25 -19.51 3.14 -2.24
N GLU A 26 -19.84 2.47 -1.14
CA GLU A 26 -18.86 2.03 -0.14
C GLU A 26 -17.86 1.04 -0.75
N SER A 27 -18.35 0.11 -1.56
CA SER A 27 -17.53 -0.88 -2.27
C SER A 27 -16.52 -0.18 -3.19
N LEU A 28 -16.98 0.78 -3.99
CA LEU A 28 -16.12 1.55 -4.90
C LEU A 28 -15.11 2.41 -4.13
N ILE A 29 -15.53 3.08 -3.04
CA ILE A 29 -14.61 3.89 -2.22
C ILE A 29 -13.48 3.02 -1.67
N LYS A 30 -13.81 1.83 -1.14
CA LYS A 30 -12.83 0.90 -0.59
C LYS A 30 -11.86 0.41 -1.68
N ALA A 31 -12.39 -0.08 -2.80
CA ALA A 31 -11.58 -0.56 -3.92
C ALA A 31 -10.65 0.52 -4.49
N LEU A 32 -11.15 1.75 -4.67
CA LEU A 32 -10.34 2.86 -5.16
C LEU A 32 -9.26 3.29 -4.17
N SER A 33 -9.58 3.31 -2.87
CA SER A 33 -8.59 3.66 -1.83
C SER A 33 -7.48 2.61 -1.76
N GLU A 34 -7.84 1.32 -1.75
CA GLU A 34 -6.87 0.22 -1.78
C GLU A 34 -5.99 0.28 -3.04
N TRP A 35 -6.57 0.57 -4.21
CA TRP A 35 -5.79 0.73 -5.43
C TRP A 35 -4.77 1.88 -5.34
N VAL A 36 -5.17 3.03 -4.78
CA VAL A 36 -4.25 4.17 -4.57
C VAL A 36 -3.12 3.78 -3.61
N ASP A 37 -3.44 3.07 -2.53
CA ASP A 37 -2.43 2.64 -1.56
C ASP A 37 -1.45 1.63 -2.15
N ILE A 38 -1.91 0.70 -2.99
CA ILE A 38 -1.03 -0.21 -3.75
C ILE A 38 -0.08 0.59 -4.64
N LYS A 39 -0.57 1.61 -5.36
CA LYS A 39 0.30 2.46 -6.20
C LYS A 39 1.34 3.24 -5.41
N ARG A 40 1.00 3.67 -4.20
CA ARG A 40 1.97 4.30 -3.29
C ARG A 40 3.02 3.31 -2.80
N ILE A 41 2.65 2.07 -2.50
CA ILE A 41 3.58 1.02 -2.08
C ILE A 41 4.52 0.63 -3.23
N GLU A 42 4.00 0.48 -4.45
CA GLU A 42 4.81 0.21 -5.65
C GLU A 42 5.88 1.31 -5.83
N GLU A 43 5.47 2.58 -5.76
CA GLU A 43 6.37 3.73 -5.85
C GLU A 43 7.41 3.74 -4.72
N LEU A 44 6.99 3.48 -3.48
CA LEU A 44 7.91 3.40 -2.34
C LEU A 44 8.94 2.28 -2.53
N ASN A 45 8.53 1.12 -3.05
CA ASN A 45 9.44 0.01 -3.30
C ASN A 45 10.50 0.38 -4.35
N LEU A 46 10.17 1.17 -5.37
CA LEU A 46 11.15 1.68 -6.33
C LEU A 46 12.16 2.61 -5.65
N GLN A 47 11.71 3.49 -4.77
CA GLN A 47 12.59 4.40 -4.02
C GLN A 47 13.51 3.65 -3.05
N VAL A 48 12.99 2.64 -2.37
CA VAL A 48 13.79 1.77 -1.49
C VAL A 48 14.78 0.93 -2.30
N ALA A 49 14.42 0.49 -3.51
CA ALA A 49 15.34 -0.24 -4.38
C ALA A 49 16.48 0.66 -4.91
N ASP A 50 16.20 1.92 -5.22
CA ASP A 50 17.21 2.91 -5.65
C ASP A 50 18.19 3.24 -4.51
N LYS A 51 17.67 3.37 -3.29
CA LYS A 51 18.49 3.61 -2.09
C LYS A 51 18.13 2.62 -0.98
N PRO A 52 18.67 1.40 -1.02
CA PRO A 52 18.36 0.39 -0.03
C PRO A 52 18.82 0.84 1.36
N LEU A 53 18.07 0.42 2.37
CA LEU A 53 18.51 0.51 3.75
C LEU A 53 19.67 -0.47 3.94
N GLU A 54 20.88 0.09 3.99
CA GLU A 54 22.08 -0.67 4.29
C GLU A 54 22.35 -0.64 5.79
N PHE A 55 22.74 -1.79 6.34
CA PHE A 55 23.33 -1.81 7.67
C PHE A 55 24.63 -0.99 7.63
N LYS A 56 24.95 -0.34 8.75
CA LYS A 56 26.22 0.35 8.92
C LYS A 56 27.36 -0.62 8.55
N SER A 57 28.29 -0.17 7.72
CA SER A 57 29.46 -0.97 7.34
C SER A 57 30.15 -1.52 8.60
N GLY A 58 30.38 -2.84 8.65
CA GLY A 58 30.91 -3.52 9.83
C GLY A 58 29.88 -3.79 10.93
N PHE A 59 28.59 -3.90 10.60
CA PHE A 59 27.54 -4.28 11.56
C PHE A 59 27.83 -5.67 12.15
N ASP A 60 28.30 -5.67 13.39
CA ASP A 60 28.58 -6.88 14.16
C ASP A 60 28.01 -6.74 15.59
N ALA A 61 28.02 -7.85 16.33
CA ALA A 61 27.48 -7.89 17.68
C ALA A 61 28.25 -6.99 18.67
N GLU A 62 29.50 -6.64 18.36
CA GLU A 62 30.36 -5.81 19.21
C GLU A 62 30.00 -4.33 19.05
N SER A 63 30.03 -3.83 17.81
CA SER A 63 29.63 -2.46 17.43
C SER A 63 28.19 -2.12 17.83
N ALA A 64 27.26 -3.07 17.73
CA ALA A 64 25.88 -2.89 18.20
C ALA A 64 25.78 -2.75 19.74
N ARG A 65 26.59 -3.50 20.49
CA ARG A 65 26.62 -3.42 21.97
C ARG A 65 27.27 -2.14 22.45
N GLU A 66 28.33 -1.67 21.79
CA GLU A 66 28.97 -0.39 22.12
C GLU A 66 28.00 0.78 21.93
N THR A 67 27.31 0.82 20.79
CA THR A 67 26.32 1.89 20.50
C THR A 67 25.22 1.95 21.57
N ASN A 68 24.67 0.80 21.98
CA ASN A 68 23.59 0.73 22.98
C ASN A 68 24.04 0.99 24.44
N ARG A 69 25.34 1.06 24.71
CA ARG A 69 25.91 1.31 26.05
C ARG A 69 26.24 2.78 26.30
N THR A 70 26.06 3.63 25.30
CA THR A 70 26.22 5.09 25.39
C THR A 70 24.88 5.75 25.65
#